data_AF-A0A6J8D3V8-F1
#
_entry.id   AF-A0A6J8D3V8-F1
#
_cell.length_a   1.000
_cell.length_b   1.000
_cell.length_c   1.000
_cell.angle_alpha   90.00
_cell.angle_beta   90.00
_cell.angle_gamma   90.00
#
_symmetry.space_group_name_H-M   'P 1'
#
loop_
_entity.id
_entity.type
_entity.pdbx_description
1 polymer ?
#
loop_
_entity_poly.entity_id
_entity_poly.type
_entity_poly.pdbx_seq_one_letter_code
_entity_poly.pdbx_strand_id
1 'polypeptide(L)'
;MNKSKAAKEYGVPRTTICDHVKGKYDNHLTGPSKMLTDEEETSLINYVKYMAERGFPLTRRMLKAFVLSIVEKSGRKTLFNMDKGPSNNWILKLLNRHRDLSERLPEQQDKARRRMSNATVVDQYFKLLSDTVDSLDLTKKPNQIFNCDESGFNGKEK
;
A
#
# COMPACT_ATOMS: atom_id res chain seq x y z
N MET A 1 47.78 -7.57 5.49
CA MET A 1 47.71 -6.37 6.35
C MET A 1 47.61 -6.82 7.82
N ASN A 2 48.37 -6.24 8.76
CA ASN A 2 48.27 -6.61 10.19
C ASN A 2 46.95 -6.08 10.79
N LYS A 3 46.26 -6.87 11.63
CA LYS A 3 45.01 -6.50 12.33
C LYS A 3 45.13 -5.15 13.07
N SER A 4 46.30 -4.86 13.65
CA SER A 4 46.54 -3.59 14.35
C SER A 4 46.75 -2.41 13.40
N LYS A 5 47.24 -2.65 12.17
CA LYS A 5 47.37 -1.65 11.10
C LYS A 5 46.00 -1.34 10.51
N ALA A 6 45.21 -2.36 10.20
CA ALA A 6 43.83 -2.23 9.75
C ALA A 6 42.94 -1.48 10.77
N ALA A 7 43.09 -1.76 12.07
CA ALA A 7 42.33 -1.05 13.11
C ALA A 7 42.57 0.46 13.13
N LYS A 8 43.82 0.89 12.93
CA LYS A 8 44.19 2.32 12.86
C LYS A 8 43.74 2.97 11.56
N GLU A 9 43.90 2.27 10.45
CA GLU A 9 43.61 2.77 9.10
C GLU A 9 42.10 2.95 8.85
N TYR A 10 41.28 2.02 9.36
CA TYR A 10 39.83 2.03 9.16
C TYR A 10 39.03 2.53 10.38
N GLY A 11 39.69 2.87 11.49
CA GLY A 11 39.02 3.32 12.72
C GLY A 11 38.10 2.28 13.37
N VAL A 12 38.24 1.00 12.99
CA VAL A 12 37.44 -0.11 13.54
C VAL A 12 38.21 -0.76 14.69
N PRO A 13 37.57 -1.05 15.85
CA PRO A 13 38.23 -1.73 16.95
C PRO A 13 38.88 -3.05 16.52
N ARG A 14 40.10 -3.29 17.01
CA ARG A 14 40.87 -4.51 16.71
C ARG A 14 40.09 -5.78 17.05
N THR A 15 39.27 -5.73 18.09
CA THR A 15 38.39 -6.84 18.53
C THR A 15 37.35 -7.19 17.48
N THR A 16 36.69 -6.21 16.87
CA THR A 16 35.73 -6.41 15.76
C THR A 16 36.40 -7.06 14.55
N ILE A 17 37.62 -6.63 14.20
CA ILE A 17 38.41 -7.24 13.12
C ILE A 17 38.79 -8.69 13.46
N CYS A 18 39.21 -8.95 14.71
CA CYS A 18 39.49 -10.30 15.18
C CYS A 18 38.25 -11.21 15.12
N ASP A 19 37.10 -10.71 15.57
CA ASP A 19 35.85 -11.47 15.60
C ASP A 19 35.33 -11.77 14.18
N HIS A 20 35.47 -10.82 13.25
CA HIS A 20 35.14 -11.00 11.85
C HIS A 20 36.06 -12.03 11.16
N VAL A 21 37.38 -11.95 11.37
CA VAL A 21 38.35 -12.92 10.83
C VAL A 21 38.13 -14.32 11.41
N LYS A 22 37.69 -14.42 12.67
CA LYS A 22 37.35 -15.69 13.32
C LYS A 22 35.99 -16.24 12.92
N GLY A 23 35.21 -15.51 12.11
CA GLY A 23 33.84 -15.89 11.74
C GLY A 23 32.90 -16.00 12.94
N LYS A 24 33.19 -15.27 14.04
CA LYS A 24 32.39 -15.34 15.29
C LYS A 24 30.96 -14.87 15.07
N TYR A 25 30.78 -13.94 14.13
CA TYR A 25 29.48 -13.49 13.66
C TYR A 25 29.35 -13.87 12.19
N ASP A 26 28.25 -14.53 11.88
CA ASP A 26 27.76 -14.66 10.52
C ASP A 26 27.43 -13.26 9.96
N ASN A 27 27.67 -13.02 8.67
CA ASN A 27 27.19 -11.81 7.99
C ASN A 27 25.65 -11.77 7.86
N HIS A 28 24.94 -12.76 8.40
CA HIS A 28 23.49 -12.74 8.51
C HIS A 28 22.97 -11.61 9.40
N LEU A 29 21.84 -11.06 8.97
CA LEU A 29 21.10 -10.02 9.68
C LEU A 29 20.78 -10.49 11.10
N THR A 30 21.34 -9.80 12.08
CA THR A 30 21.06 -10.05 13.49
C THR A 30 19.67 -9.50 13.82
N GLY A 31 18.66 -10.37 13.79
CA GLY A 31 17.28 -10.01 14.09
C GLY A 31 16.32 -11.20 13.99
N PRO A 32 15.14 -11.12 14.62
CA PRO A 32 14.11 -12.14 14.47
C PRO A 32 13.71 -12.29 13.01
N SER A 33 13.45 -13.53 12.58
CA SER A 33 13.08 -13.85 11.21
C SER A 33 11.84 -13.07 10.77
N LYS A 34 11.78 -12.74 9.47
CA LYS A 34 10.64 -12.04 8.88
C LYS A 34 9.37 -12.90 9.04
N MET A 35 8.24 -12.20 9.18
CA MET A 35 6.93 -12.83 9.34
C MET A 35 6.47 -13.59 8.09
N LEU A 36 6.85 -13.08 6.93
CA LEU A 36 6.62 -13.64 5.60
C LEU A 36 7.96 -13.95 4.94
N THR A 37 7.98 -14.93 4.04
CA THR A 37 9.12 -15.07 3.12
C THR A 37 9.14 -13.88 2.15
N ASP A 38 10.27 -13.67 1.49
CA ASP A 38 10.38 -12.61 0.49
C ASP A 38 9.42 -12.86 -0.70
N GLU A 39 9.16 -14.12 -1.05
CA GLU A 39 8.21 -14.53 -2.09
C GLU A 39 6.75 -14.26 -1.70
N GLU A 40 6.38 -14.58 -0.46
CA GLU A 40 5.04 -14.32 0.09
C GLU A 40 4.78 -12.82 0.23
N GLU A 41 5.76 -12.07 0.74
CA GLU A 41 5.68 -10.63 0.86
C GLU A 41 5.51 -10.00 -0.53
N THR A 42 6.31 -10.41 -1.52
CA THR A 42 6.20 -9.93 -2.90
C THR A 42 4.83 -10.23 -3.50
N SER A 43 4.32 -11.45 -3.32
CA SER A 43 3.00 -11.85 -3.82
C SER A 43 1.87 -11.04 -3.18
N LEU A 44 1.95 -10.79 -1.88
CA LEU A 44 0.99 -9.96 -1.15
C LEU A 44 1.00 -8.52 -1.65
N ILE A 45 2.18 -7.94 -1.89
CA ILE A 45 2.33 -6.56 -2.37
C ILE A 45 1.79 -6.42 -3.80
N ASN A 46 2.03 -7.41 -4.66
CA ASN A 46 1.44 -7.44 -5.99
C ASN A 46 -0.10 -7.49 -5.94
N TYR A 47 -0.67 -8.27 -5.02
CA TYR A 47 -2.11 -8.29 -4.80
C TYR A 47 -2.65 -6.96 -4.28
N VAL A 48 -1.95 -6.30 -3.36
CA VAL A 48 -2.30 -4.96 -2.87
C VAL A 48 -2.38 -3.96 -4.04
N LYS A 49 -1.39 -3.95 -4.92
CA LYS A 49 -1.35 -3.09 -6.11
C LYS A 49 -2.49 -3.41 -7.07
N TYR A 50 -2.69 -4.68 -7.38
CA TYR A 50 -3.76 -5.18 -8.24
C TYR A 50 -5.15 -4.70 -7.80
N MET A 51 -5.40 -4.72 -6.49
CA MET A 51 -6.66 -4.28 -5.88
C MET A 51 -6.78 -2.75 -5.91
N ALA A 52 -5.69 -2.03 -5.62
CA ALA A 52 -5.67 -0.57 -5.67
C ALA A 52 -5.93 -0.02 -7.08
N GLU A 53 -5.35 -0.63 -8.12
CA GLU A 53 -5.58 -0.27 -9.53
C GLU A 53 -7.04 -0.40 -9.96
N ARG A 54 -7.78 -1.32 -9.34
CA ARG A 54 -9.21 -1.54 -9.60
C ARG A 54 -10.13 -0.69 -8.74
N GLY A 55 -9.57 0.26 -7.97
CA GLY A 55 -10.34 1.13 -7.10
C GLY A 55 -10.75 0.49 -5.77
N PHE A 56 -10.17 -0.65 -5.39
CA PHE A 56 -10.47 -1.36 -4.15
C PHE A 56 -9.22 -1.48 -3.26
N PRO A 57 -8.61 -0.36 -2.81
CA PRO A 57 -7.41 -0.41 -1.97
C PRO A 57 -7.67 -1.16 -0.66
N LEU A 58 -6.69 -1.95 -0.23
CA LEU A 58 -6.80 -2.75 0.98
C LEU A 58 -6.62 -1.90 2.24
N THR A 59 -7.48 -2.12 3.24
CA THR A 59 -7.31 -1.50 4.55
C THR A 59 -6.22 -2.21 5.36
N ARG A 60 -5.63 -1.51 6.35
CA ARG A 60 -4.69 -2.12 7.31
C ARG A 60 -5.24 -3.40 7.95
N ARG A 61 -6.55 -3.44 8.25
CA ARG A 61 -7.22 -4.61 8.83
C ARG A 61 -7.23 -5.79 7.86
N MET A 62 -7.59 -5.56 6.60
CA MET A 62 -7.58 -6.59 5.56
C MET A 62 -6.18 -7.12 5.33
N LEU A 63 -5.18 -6.22 5.25
CA LEU A 63 -3.79 -6.60 5.07
C LEU A 63 -3.32 -7.54 6.19
N LYS A 64 -3.64 -7.23 7.46
CA LYS A 64 -3.32 -8.11 8.60
C LYS A 64 -4.00 -9.47 8.49
N ALA A 65 -5.26 -9.51 8.07
CA ALA A 65 -6.00 -10.76 7.88
C ALA A 65 -5.37 -11.62 6.76
N PHE A 66 -4.95 -11.01 5.65
CA PHE A 66 -4.25 -11.72 4.58
C PHE A 66 -2.94 -12.32 5.07
N VAL A 67 -2.13 -11.55 5.80
CA VAL A 67 -0.87 -12.03 6.36
C VAL A 67 -1.09 -13.21 7.30
N LEU A 68 -2.08 -13.12 8.19
CA LEU A 68 -2.48 -14.25 9.06
C LEU A 68 -2.84 -15.49 8.24
N SER A 69 -3.69 -15.33 7.22
CA SER A 69 -4.12 -16.45 6.38
C SER A 69 -2.98 -17.10 5.60
N ILE A 70 -2.02 -16.32 5.10
CA ILE A 70 -0.82 -16.84 4.41
C ILE A 70 -0.01 -17.69 5.37
N VAL A 71 0.20 -17.18 6.58
CA VAL A 71 1.03 -17.86 7.56
C VAL A 71 0.37 -19.13 8.09
N GLU A 72 -0.93 -19.09 8.40
CA GLU A 72 -1.71 -20.29 8.77
C GLU A 72 -1.63 -21.38 7.71
N LYS A 73 -1.81 -21.02 6.44
CA LYS A 73 -1.75 -21.96 5.31
C LYS A 73 -0.34 -22.51 5.08
N SER A 74 0.70 -21.74 5.41
CA SER A 74 2.09 -22.18 5.24
C SER A 74 2.51 -23.24 6.26
N GLY A 75 1.76 -23.44 7.35
CA GLY A 75 2.04 -24.45 8.38
C GLY A 75 3.34 -24.23 9.17
N ARG A 76 3.99 -23.07 9.04
CA ARG A 76 5.26 -22.76 9.70
C ARG A 76 5.04 -22.41 11.17
N LYS A 77 5.96 -22.85 12.04
CA LYS A 77 6.03 -22.37 13.42
C LYS A 77 6.39 -20.89 13.42
N THR A 78 5.46 -20.06 13.87
CA THR A 78 5.65 -18.62 13.97
C THR A 78 6.20 -18.23 15.33
N LEU A 79 7.04 -17.19 15.35
CA LEU A 79 7.54 -16.58 16.59
C LEU A 79 6.58 -15.51 17.14
N PHE A 80 5.47 -15.24 16.46
CA PHE A 80 4.52 -14.20 16.82
C PHE A 80 3.16 -14.79 17.20
N ASN A 81 2.42 -14.06 18.04
CA ASN A 81 1.11 -14.49 18.51
C ASN A 81 0.08 -14.44 17.36
N MET A 82 -0.45 -15.60 16.97
CA MET A 82 -1.44 -15.73 15.89
C MET A 82 -2.78 -15.07 16.24
N ASP A 83 -3.21 -15.10 17.51
CA ASP A 83 -4.48 -14.51 17.96
C ASP A 83 -4.49 -12.98 17.81
N LYS A 84 -3.34 -12.33 18.06
CA LYS A 84 -3.16 -10.88 17.95
C LYS A 84 -2.77 -10.44 16.54
N GLY A 85 -2.08 -11.31 15.81
CA GLY A 85 -1.59 -11.07 14.46
C GLY A 85 -0.58 -9.92 14.33
N PRO A 86 -0.37 -9.40 13.11
CA PRO A 86 0.62 -8.36 12.85
C PRO A 86 0.29 -7.04 13.57
N SER A 87 1.30 -6.46 14.22
CA SER A 87 1.18 -5.16 14.88
C SER A 87 1.13 -4.01 13.86
N ASN A 88 0.75 -2.81 14.31
CA ASN A 88 0.84 -1.61 13.47
C ASN A 88 2.29 -1.28 13.09
N ASN A 89 3.24 -1.54 13.98
CA ASN A 89 4.67 -1.37 13.70
C ASN A 89 5.15 -2.32 12.59
N TRP A 90 4.58 -3.53 12.49
CA TRP A 90 4.90 -4.42 11.38
C TRP A 90 4.45 -3.84 10.03
N ILE A 91 3.25 -3.25 9.98
CA ILE A 91 2.76 -2.56 8.76
C ILE A 91 3.69 -1.39 8.40
N LEU A 92 4.06 -0.55 9.37
CA LEU A 92 4.98 0.57 9.11
C LEU A 92 6.32 0.08 8.54
N LYS A 93 6.86 -1.02 9.09
CA LYS A 93 8.09 -1.63 8.57
C LYS A 93 7.89 -2.21 7.17
N LEU A 94 6.72 -2.79 6.86
CA LEU A 94 6.39 -3.28 5.53
C LEU A 94 6.37 -2.13 4.51
N LEU A 95 5.67 -1.03 4.82
CA LEU A 95 5.62 0.16 3.97
C LEU A 95 6.99 0.82 3.79
N ASN A 96 7.85 0.78 4.82
CA ASN A 96 9.22 1.25 4.70
C ASN A 96 10.07 0.40 3.73
N ARG A 97 9.78 -0.91 3.61
CA ARG A 97 10.43 -1.78 2.61
C ARG A 97 9.87 -1.57 1.20
N HIS A 98 8.58 -1.27 1.09
CA HIS A 98 7.86 -1.06 -0.17
C HIS A 98 7.40 0.39 -0.30
N ARG A 99 8.36 1.28 -0.59
CA ARG A 99 8.16 2.74 -0.69
C ARG A 99 7.31 3.18 -1.88
N ASP A 100 7.02 2.24 -2.78
CA ASP A 100 6.08 2.33 -3.88
C ASP A 100 4.61 2.19 -3.44
N LEU A 101 4.36 1.79 -2.19
CA LEU A 101 3.04 1.86 -1.57
C LEU A 101 2.87 3.14 -0.74
N SER A 102 1.72 3.79 -0.90
CA SER A 102 1.32 4.93 -0.07
C SER A 102 -0.02 4.66 0.59
N GLU A 103 -0.13 4.90 1.88
CA GLU A 103 -1.43 4.92 2.56
C GLU A 103 -2.10 6.28 2.34
N ARG A 104 -3.38 6.26 1.97
CA ARG A 104 -4.17 7.46 1.71
C ARG A 104 -5.49 7.40 2.45
N LEU A 105 -5.97 8.55 2.90
CA LEU A 105 -7.34 8.68 3.36
C LEU A 105 -8.24 8.77 2.11
N PRO A 106 -9.24 7.89 1.95
CA PRO A 106 -10.17 8.00 0.84
C PRO A 106 -10.97 9.30 1.00
N GLU A 107 -11.21 9.98 -0.13
CA GLU A 107 -12.10 11.12 -0.16
C GLU A 107 -13.52 10.67 0.23
N GLN A 108 -14.17 11.44 1.11
CA GLN A 108 -15.53 11.14 1.52
C GLN A 108 -16.48 11.41 0.36
N GLN A 109 -16.82 10.35 -0.37
CA GLN A 109 -17.93 10.42 -1.32
C GLN A 109 -19.25 10.58 -0.57
N ASP A 110 -20.07 11.52 -1.02
CA ASP A 110 -21.45 11.69 -0.55
C ASP A 110 -22.21 10.35 -0.63
N LYS A 111 -22.98 10.07 0.42
CA LYS A 111 -23.81 8.87 0.56
C LYS A 111 -24.77 8.71 -0.63
N ALA A 112 -25.29 9.82 -1.16
CA ALA A 112 -26.14 9.82 -2.35
C ALA A 112 -25.37 9.29 -3.58
N ARG A 113 -24.18 9.85 -3.84
CA ARG A 113 -23.30 9.40 -4.94
C ARG A 113 -22.98 7.90 -4.83
N ARG A 114 -22.62 7.43 -3.64
CA ARG A 114 -22.30 6.01 -3.42
C ARG A 114 -23.48 5.07 -3.72
N ARG A 115 -24.71 5.47 -3.41
CA ARG A 115 -25.93 4.68 -3.73
C ARG A 115 -26.21 4.65 -5.24
N MET A 116 -25.91 5.75 -5.92
CA MET A 116 -26.14 5.90 -7.36
C MET A 116 -25.05 5.23 -8.22
N SER A 117 -23.90 4.86 -7.63
CA SER A 117 -22.83 4.08 -8.29
C SER A 117 -23.18 2.59 -8.44
N ASN A 118 -24.35 2.26 -9.00
CA ASN A 118 -24.72 0.90 -9.40
C ASN A 118 -24.75 0.78 -10.94
N ALA A 119 -24.54 -0.43 -11.46
CA ALA A 119 -24.40 -0.67 -12.89
C ALA A 119 -25.61 -0.13 -13.68
N THR A 120 -26.83 -0.41 -13.22
CA THR A 120 -28.06 0.02 -13.89
C THR A 120 -28.16 1.54 -14.01
N VAL A 121 -27.88 2.27 -12.93
CA VAL A 121 -27.95 3.74 -12.93
C VAL A 121 -26.84 4.35 -13.79
N VAL A 122 -25.63 3.79 -13.73
CA VAL A 122 -24.50 4.23 -14.55
C VAL A 122 -24.78 4.01 -16.03
N ASP A 123 -25.30 2.84 -16.41
CA ASP A 123 -25.65 2.51 -17.80
C ASP A 123 -26.77 3.41 -18.31
N GLN A 124 -27.81 3.63 -17.50
CA GLN A 124 -28.90 4.54 -17.84
C GLN A 124 -28.42 5.98 -18.04
N TYR A 125 -27.52 6.46 -17.17
CA TYR A 125 -26.93 7.78 -17.28
C TYR A 125 -26.14 7.94 -18.59
N PHE A 126 -25.22 7.02 -18.89
CA PHE A 126 -24.41 7.12 -20.11
C PHE A 126 -25.22 6.94 -21.38
N LYS A 127 -26.27 6.09 -21.34
CA LYS A 127 -27.22 5.98 -22.44
C LYS A 127 -27.95 7.31 -22.69
N LEU A 128 -28.54 7.90 -21.64
CA LEU A 128 -29.23 9.19 -21.74
C LEU A 128 -28.29 10.28 -22.24
N LEU A 129 -27.05 10.31 -21.75
CA LEU A 129 -26.03 11.26 -22.20
C LEU A 129 -25.73 11.08 -23.69
N SER A 130 -25.49 9.85 -24.16
CA SER A 130 -25.24 9.57 -25.57
C SER A 130 -26.43 9.98 -26.43
N ASP A 131 -27.63 9.55 -26.07
CA ASP A 131 -28.87 9.86 -26.81
C ASP A 131 -29.10 11.38 -26.89
N THR A 132 -28.81 12.12 -25.80
CA THR A 132 -28.95 13.58 -25.77
C THR A 132 -27.90 14.28 -26.63
N VAL A 133 -26.63 13.84 -26.57
CA VAL A 133 -25.54 14.41 -27.37
C VAL A 133 -25.80 14.18 -28.86
N ASP A 134 -26.26 12.98 -29.23
CA ASP A 134 -26.53 12.63 -30.62
C ASP A 134 -27.78 13.34 -31.16
N SER A 135 -28.87 13.40 -30.38
CA SER A 135 -30.11 14.09 -30.80
C SER A 135 -29.93 15.60 -30.99
N LEU A 136 -29.00 16.22 -30.28
CA LEU A 136 -28.67 17.64 -30.40
C LEU A 136 -27.51 17.92 -31.37
N ASP A 137 -26.95 16.90 -32.04
CA ASP A 137 -25.80 17.01 -32.95
C ASP A 137 -24.59 17.73 -32.30
N LEU A 138 -24.29 17.32 -31.05
CA LEU A 138 -23.24 17.90 -30.22
C LEU A 138 -21.94 17.09 -30.23
N THR A 139 -21.93 15.89 -30.84
CA THR A 139 -20.80 14.94 -30.81
C THR A 139 -19.46 15.54 -31.25
N LYS A 140 -19.48 16.54 -32.15
CA LYS A 140 -18.28 17.26 -32.64
C LYS A 140 -18.23 18.73 -32.21
N LYS A 141 -19.10 19.16 -31.29
CA LYS A 141 -19.25 20.56 -30.85
C LYS A 141 -19.08 20.69 -29.33
N PRO A 142 -17.93 20.27 -28.76
CA PRO A 142 -17.71 20.31 -27.31
C PRO A 142 -17.77 21.74 -26.75
N ASN A 143 -17.48 22.76 -27.57
CA ASN A 143 -17.60 24.17 -27.23
C ASN A 143 -19.04 24.64 -26.95
N GLN A 144 -20.04 23.80 -27.22
CA GLN A 144 -21.46 24.06 -26.93
C GLN A 144 -21.96 23.28 -25.71
N ILE A 145 -21.09 22.51 -25.04
CA ILE A 145 -21.42 21.77 -23.82
C ILE A 145 -20.86 22.53 -22.63
N PHE A 146 -21.75 23.07 -21.82
CA PHE A 146 -21.39 23.84 -20.64
C PHE A 146 -21.65 23.02 -19.38
N ASN A 147 -20.66 22.97 -18.47
CA ASN A 147 -20.89 22.45 -17.13
C ASN A 147 -21.53 23.55 -16.28
N CYS A 148 -22.69 23.28 -15.70
CA CYS A 148 -23.39 24.18 -14.80
C CYS A 148 -23.54 23.48 -13.44
N ASP A 149 -22.84 23.98 -12.41
CA ASP A 149 -22.94 23.46 -11.05
C ASP A 149 -23.03 24.63 -10.06
N GLU A 150 -23.77 24.44 -8.97
CA GLU A 150 -23.95 25.46 -7.94
C GLU A 150 -22.86 25.34 -6.88
N SER A 151 -22.22 26.47 -6.54
CA SER A 151 -21.24 26.54 -5.45
C SER A 151 -21.78 27.42 -4.32
N GLY A 152 -21.99 26.83 -3.15
CA GLY A 152 -22.41 27.56 -1.95
C GLY A 152 -21.23 28.24 -1.26
N PHE A 153 -21.30 29.57 -1.10
CA PHE A 153 -20.32 30.35 -0.33
C PHE A 153 -20.90 30.70 1.04
N ASN A 154 -20.20 30.31 2.12
CA ASN A 154 -20.58 30.70 3.48
C ASN A 154 -19.91 32.04 3.83
N GLY A 155 -20.70 33.11 3.91
CA GLY A 155 -20.25 34.47 4.25
C GLY A 155 -19.94 34.69 5.74
N LYS A 156 -19.03 33.90 6.32
CA LYS A 156 -18.46 34.23 7.63
C LYS A 156 -17.14 34.99 7.43
N GLU A 157 -17.24 36.31 7.40
CA GLU A 157 -16.10 37.18 7.69
C GLU A 157 -15.61 36.92 9.12
N LYS A 158 -14.28 36.99 9.30
CA LYS A 158 -13.57 36.66 10.54
C LYS A 158 -13.81 37.67 11.66
#